data_AF-A0A8E8EVZ8-F1
#
_entry.id   AF-A0A8E8EVZ8-F1
#
_cell.length_a   1.000
_cell.length_b   1.000
_cell.length_c   1.000
_cell.angle_alpha   90.00
_cell.angle_beta   90.00
_cell.angle_gamma   90.00
#
_symmetry.space_group_name_H-M   'P 1'
#
loop_
_entity.id
_entity.type
_entity.pdbx_description
1 polymer ?
#
loop_
_entity_poly.entity_id
_entity_poly.type
_entity_poly.pdbx_seq_one_letter_code
_entity_poly.pdbx_strand_id
1 'polypeptide(L)'
;MNRRSYLAGASGAAGFLAGCTDALRSGDAAVSPRDPPARPDDLTPESVTAYVEEYEAVRVRNARAERGAGEVTVRTAATFDHAAGDDRYATVRRAGTVSESDDGTRSVGELSGPPVPYLVTPDRTLRFDLERRTVDGDPEAAATDEGTGADAVSPPLGVRLLNPTDRDRGVSVTVTRRTGGSADGGSTDGDADDGPTDGGKGSDGGDAGTESVARSIESVPAASAVELRSVAGARGGYRVVARTTDDGPAAEGRIEVGLPSADRAANVDLVVDGDGVSAWLLPALEPL
;
A
#
# COMPACT_ATOMS: atom_id res chain seq x y z
N MET A 1 11.91 -50.31 4.57
CA MET A 1 12.62 -50.44 3.28
C MET A 1 13.58 -49.29 3.14
N ASN A 2 14.89 -49.59 3.05
CA ASN A 2 15.94 -48.66 2.65
C ASN A 2 15.85 -48.36 1.14
N ARG A 3 16.25 -47.15 0.70
CA ARG A 3 17.37 -46.90 -0.25
C ARG A 3 17.31 -45.50 -0.92
N ARG A 4 18.52 -44.94 -1.12
CA ARG A 4 18.97 -43.78 -1.94
C ARG A 4 18.98 -42.45 -1.17
N SER A 5 20.08 -41.79 -0.79
CA SER A 5 21.51 -41.75 -1.17
C SER A 5 21.84 -41.51 -2.65
N TYR A 6 22.49 -40.35 -2.90
CA TYR A 6 23.53 -39.93 -3.87
C TYR A 6 23.33 -38.41 -4.09
N LEU A 7 24.27 -37.50 -3.78
CA LEU A 7 25.61 -37.37 -4.37
C LEU A 7 26.60 -36.73 -3.39
N ALA A 8 27.75 -37.40 -3.25
CA ALA A 8 29.01 -36.83 -2.83
C ALA A 8 29.95 -36.82 -4.05
N GLY A 9 30.83 -35.82 -4.15
CA GLY A 9 32.09 -35.97 -4.88
C GLY A 9 32.49 -34.80 -5.79
N ALA A 10 33.31 -33.89 -5.26
CA ALA A 10 34.56 -33.51 -5.91
C ALA A 10 35.54 -33.02 -4.84
N SER A 11 36.69 -33.68 -4.77
CA SER A 11 37.74 -33.55 -3.77
C SER A 11 38.97 -32.89 -4.36
N GLY A 12 39.71 -32.14 -3.55
CA GLY A 12 41.14 -31.82 -3.72
C GLY A 12 41.45 -30.33 -3.60
N ALA A 13 42.48 -29.84 -2.91
CA ALA A 13 43.49 -30.38 -1.97
C ALA A 13 44.11 -29.13 -1.27
N ALA A 14 44.19 -29.07 0.07
CA ALA A 14 45.38 -29.26 0.92
C ALA A 14 46.24 -28.00 1.24
N GLY A 15 46.49 -27.80 2.56
CA GLY A 15 47.55 -26.96 3.18
C GLY A 15 47.08 -25.55 3.59
N PHE A 16 47.06 -25.13 4.86
CA PHE A 16 48.14 -25.17 5.86
C PHE A 16 47.63 -25.15 7.33
N LEU A 17 48.45 -25.67 8.24
CA LEU A 17 48.33 -25.67 9.70
C LEU A 17 48.56 -24.27 10.30
N ALA A 18 47.80 -23.90 11.34
CA ALA A 18 48.30 -23.51 12.68
C ALA A 18 47.32 -22.59 13.43
N GLY A 19 47.03 -22.96 14.68
CA GLY A 19 46.93 -22.01 15.80
C GLY A 19 45.68 -21.13 15.88
N CYS A 20 44.67 -21.64 16.59
CA CYS A 20 44.24 -21.10 17.88
C CYS A 20 42.96 -21.83 18.29
N THR A 21 43.09 -22.81 19.18
CA THR A 21 42.00 -23.15 20.09
C THR A 21 41.82 -21.96 21.01
N ASP A 22 41.00 -21.01 20.59
CA ASP A 22 40.41 -20.06 21.53
C ASP A 22 39.03 -20.57 21.93
N ALA A 23 38.80 -20.52 23.23
CA ALA A 23 37.75 -21.20 23.93
C ALA A 23 36.39 -20.59 23.58
N LEU A 24 35.42 -21.48 23.31
CA LEU A 24 33.99 -21.35 23.59
C LEU A 24 33.52 -19.96 24.07
N ARG A 25 33.31 -19.06 23.11
CA ARG A 25 32.22 -18.09 23.20
C ARG A 25 31.34 -18.31 21.99
N SER A 26 30.52 -19.36 22.06
CA SER A 26 29.41 -19.57 21.14
C SER A 26 28.31 -18.56 21.45
N GLY A 27 28.63 -17.27 21.32
CA GLY A 27 27.63 -16.23 21.18
C GLY A 27 27.43 -16.05 19.69
N ASP A 28 26.22 -16.29 19.20
CA ASP A 28 25.85 -16.03 17.81
C ASP A 28 26.43 -14.68 17.37
N ALA A 29 27.32 -14.71 16.36
CA ALA A 29 27.92 -13.49 15.86
C ALA A 29 26.80 -12.63 15.27
N ALA A 30 26.63 -11.42 15.81
CA ALA A 30 25.60 -10.49 15.34
C ALA A 30 25.73 -10.26 13.82
N VAL A 31 24.58 -10.13 13.15
CA VAL A 31 24.51 -9.85 11.72
C VAL A 31 25.22 -8.53 11.43
N SER A 32 26.13 -8.51 10.45
CA SER A 32 26.76 -7.27 10.01
C SER A 32 25.85 -6.45 9.08
N PRO A 33 25.81 -5.11 9.24
CA PRO A 33 25.13 -4.21 8.30
C PRO A 33 25.62 -4.37 6.86
N ARG A 34 24.76 -4.08 5.88
CA ARG A 34 25.06 -4.02 4.44
C ARG A 34 24.91 -2.59 3.93
N ASP A 35 25.66 -2.24 2.91
CA ASP A 35 25.44 -0.97 2.21
C ASP A 35 24.09 -1.00 1.46
N PRO A 36 23.32 0.10 1.44
CA PRO A 36 22.14 0.21 0.60
C PRO A 36 22.49 0.08 -0.90
N PRO A 37 21.56 -0.41 -1.74
CA PRO A 37 21.79 -0.44 -3.18
C PRO A 37 21.96 0.97 -3.74
N ALA A 38 22.73 1.09 -4.82
CA ALA A 38 22.79 2.33 -5.57
C ALA A 38 21.44 2.60 -6.27
N ARG A 39 21.04 3.87 -6.31
CA ARG A 39 19.86 4.26 -7.08
C ARG A 39 20.09 3.98 -8.57
N PRO A 40 19.11 3.44 -9.31
CA PRO A 40 19.25 3.25 -10.73
C PRO A 40 19.35 4.58 -11.47
N ASP A 41 20.22 4.64 -12.48
CA ASP A 41 20.38 5.82 -13.33
C ASP A 41 19.16 6.05 -14.23
N ASP A 42 18.54 4.96 -14.68
CA ASP A 42 17.30 4.97 -15.45
C ASP A 42 16.13 4.53 -14.57
N LEU A 43 15.12 5.39 -14.43
CA LEU A 43 13.99 5.22 -13.51
C LEU A 43 12.77 4.62 -14.24
N THR A 44 12.94 3.44 -14.82
CA THR A 44 11.85 2.62 -15.36
C THR A 44 11.04 1.96 -14.22
N PRO A 45 9.80 1.53 -14.48
CA PRO A 45 9.01 0.79 -13.49
C PRO A 45 9.74 -0.42 -12.91
N GLU A 46 10.44 -1.18 -13.75
CA GLU A 46 11.18 -2.38 -13.36
C GLU A 46 12.40 -2.04 -12.50
N SER A 47 13.19 -1.03 -12.89
CA SER A 47 14.38 -0.63 -12.14
C SER A 47 14.02 -0.04 -10.79
N VAL A 48 12.96 0.78 -10.73
CA VAL A 48 12.43 1.34 -9.48
C VAL A 48 11.94 0.23 -8.56
N THR A 49 11.15 -0.72 -9.08
CA THR A 49 10.63 -1.86 -8.31
C THR A 49 11.76 -2.68 -7.70
N ALA A 50 12.73 -3.13 -8.51
CA ALA A 50 13.88 -3.89 -8.05
C ALA A 50 14.71 -3.12 -7.01
N TYR A 51 14.93 -1.83 -7.25
CA TYR A 51 15.65 -0.95 -6.33
C TYR A 51 14.94 -0.85 -4.97
N VAL A 52 13.63 -0.57 -4.92
CA VAL A 52 12.92 -0.40 -3.64
C VAL A 52 12.77 -1.72 -2.87
N GLU A 53 12.67 -2.85 -3.57
CA GLU A 53 12.69 -4.19 -2.95
C GLU A 53 13.99 -4.42 -2.20
N GLU A 54 15.13 -4.22 -2.86
CA GLU A 54 16.44 -4.42 -2.26
C GLU A 54 16.70 -3.38 -1.16
N TYR A 55 16.35 -2.11 -1.42
CA TYR A 55 16.54 -1.02 -0.47
C TYR A 55 15.79 -1.27 0.86
N GLU A 56 14.52 -1.67 0.80
CA GLU A 56 13.73 -1.97 2.00
C GLU A 56 14.25 -3.24 2.72
N ALA A 57 14.68 -4.26 1.97
CA ALA A 57 15.27 -5.47 2.56
C ALA A 57 16.55 -5.16 3.33
N VAL A 58 17.47 -4.38 2.73
CA VAL A 58 18.72 -3.93 3.38
C VAL A 58 18.42 -3.05 4.58
N ARG A 59 17.51 -2.09 4.47
CA ARG A 59 17.13 -1.20 5.59
C ARG A 59 16.61 -1.99 6.79
N VAL A 60 15.67 -2.91 6.57
CA VAL A 60 15.08 -3.73 7.64
C VAL A 60 16.13 -4.63 8.28
N ARG A 61 17.00 -5.25 7.46
CA ARG A 61 18.10 -6.07 7.94
C ARG A 61 19.08 -5.27 8.80
N ASN A 62 19.50 -4.09 8.34
CA ASN A 62 20.43 -3.23 9.06
C ASN A 62 19.85 -2.75 10.40
N ALA A 63 18.59 -2.34 10.41
CA ALA A 63 17.92 -1.93 11.66
C ALA A 63 17.84 -3.07 12.70
N ARG A 64 17.84 -4.34 12.26
CA ARG A 64 17.90 -5.52 13.16
C ARG A 64 19.32 -5.89 13.54
N ALA A 65 20.26 -5.78 12.60
CA ALA A 65 21.69 -5.93 12.87
C ALA A 65 22.17 -4.94 13.95
N GLU A 66 21.75 -3.68 13.87
CA GLU A 66 22.04 -2.63 14.86
C GLU A 66 21.48 -2.94 16.26
N ARG A 67 20.41 -3.74 16.33
CA ARG A 67 19.82 -4.23 17.59
C ARG A 67 20.45 -5.52 18.09
N GLY A 68 21.48 -6.03 17.43
CA GLY A 68 22.21 -7.24 17.84
C GLY A 68 21.54 -8.55 17.41
N ALA A 69 20.67 -8.55 16.41
CA ALA A 69 20.10 -9.79 15.88
C ALA A 69 21.22 -10.73 15.38
N GLY A 70 21.10 -12.02 15.72
CA GLY A 70 22.05 -13.07 15.31
C GLY A 70 21.79 -13.60 13.89
N GLU A 71 20.54 -13.57 13.44
CA GLU A 71 20.14 -13.93 12.08
C GLU A 71 18.93 -13.10 11.65
N VAL A 72 18.90 -12.69 10.38
CA VAL A 72 17.79 -11.91 9.81
C VAL A 72 17.53 -12.37 8.39
N THR A 73 16.30 -12.85 8.13
CA THR A 73 15.80 -13.11 6.79
C THR A 73 14.72 -12.07 6.46
N VAL A 74 14.80 -11.46 5.29
CA VAL A 74 13.79 -10.52 4.80
C VAL A 74 13.51 -10.85 3.36
N ARG A 75 12.23 -11.07 3.05
CA ARG A 75 11.69 -11.13 1.71
C ARG A 75 10.86 -9.88 1.47
N THR A 76 11.09 -9.23 0.35
CA THR A 76 10.35 -8.06 -0.12
C THR A 76 9.69 -8.38 -1.45
N ALA A 77 8.60 -7.69 -1.73
CA ALA A 77 7.94 -7.64 -3.04
C ALA A 77 7.42 -6.22 -3.22
N ALA A 78 7.77 -5.57 -4.31
CA ALA A 78 7.34 -4.21 -4.60
C ALA A 78 6.44 -4.16 -5.82
N THR A 79 5.63 -3.12 -5.86
CA THR A 79 4.77 -2.81 -6.99
C THR A 79 4.99 -1.36 -7.37
N PHE A 80 5.28 -1.12 -8.64
CA PHE A 80 5.26 0.23 -9.20
C PHE A 80 3.83 0.76 -9.19
N ASP A 81 3.61 1.92 -8.58
CA ASP A 81 2.27 2.49 -8.41
C ASP A 81 1.91 3.43 -9.58
N HIS A 82 2.70 4.49 -9.78
CA HIS A 82 2.48 5.49 -10.83
C HIS A 82 3.71 6.40 -11.02
N ALA A 83 3.68 7.25 -12.06
CA ALA A 83 4.69 8.26 -12.35
C ALA A 83 4.05 9.64 -12.55
N ALA A 84 4.75 10.69 -12.09
CA ALA A 84 4.40 12.08 -12.37
C ALA A 84 5.69 12.87 -12.64
N GLY A 85 5.91 13.33 -13.88
CA GLY A 85 7.19 13.98 -14.24
C GLY A 85 8.38 13.05 -14.03
N ASP A 86 9.32 13.43 -13.16
CA ASP A 86 10.50 12.62 -12.77
C ASP A 86 10.26 11.77 -11.51
N ASP A 87 9.09 11.92 -10.89
CA ASP A 87 8.72 11.20 -9.67
C ASP A 87 8.20 9.81 -10.01
N ARG A 88 8.72 8.79 -9.32
CA ARG A 88 8.31 7.39 -9.45
C ARG A 88 7.86 6.85 -8.11
N TYR A 89 6.60 6.44 -8.04
CA TYR A 89 6.00 5.92 -6.82
C TYR A 89 5.95 4.40 -6.85
N ALA A 90 6.28 3.78 -5.73
CA ALA A 90 6.18 2.33 -5.56
C ALA A 90 5.78 1.98 -4.14
N THR A 91 5.14 0.83 -3.96
CA THR A 91 4.78 0.29 -2.65
C THR A 91 5.50 -1.03 -2.42
N VAL A 92 6.17 -1.16 -1.27
CA VAL A 92 6.91 -2.37 -0.90
C VAL A 92 6.22 -3.11 0.24
N ARG A 93 6.06 -4.42 0.11
CA ARG A 93 5.67 -5.34 1.18
C ARG A 93 6.89 -6.09 1.69
N ARG A 94 6.84 -6.54 2.94
CA ARG A 94 7.92 -7.34 3.55
C ARG A 94 7.40 -8.41 4.49
N ALA A 95 8.09 -9.54 4.50
CA ALA A 95 7.95 -10.60 5.49
C ALA A 95 9.32 -11.25 5.77
N GLY A 96 9.46 -11.99 6.86
CA GLY A 96 10.70 -12.68 7.18
C GLY A 96 10.79 -13.13 8.63
N THR A 97 12.00 -13.40 9.09
CA THR A 97 12.29 -13.81 10.47
C THR A 97 13.50 -13.11 11.03
N VAL A 98 13.52 -12.95 12.35
CA VAL A 98 14.67 -12.44 13.10
C VAL A 98 14.96 -13.41 14.24
N SER A 99 16.22 -13.72 14.49
CA SER A 99 16.61 -14.40 15.72
C SER A 99 17.44 -13.51 16.62
N GLU A 100 17.03 -13.44 17.88
CA GLU A 100 17.66 -12.62 18.92
C GLU A 100 18.07 -13.56 20.05
N SER A 101 19.27 -13.33 20.61
CA SER A 101 19.81 -14.12 21.71
C SER A 101 19.84 -13.24 22.95
N ASP A 102 19.08 -13.62 23.97
CA ASP A 102 19.02 -12.92 25.26
C ASP A 102 19.36 -13.90 26.38
N ASP A 103 20.33 -13.55 27.22
CA ASP A 103 20.87 -14.42 28.29
C ASP A 103 21.18 -15.86 27.86
N GLY A 104 21.67 -16.04 26.62
CA GLY A 104 22.01 -17.36 26.06
C GLY A 104 20.81 -18.18 25.58
N THR A 105 19.59 -17.63 25.66
CA THR A 105 18.38 -18.20 25.08
C THR A 105 18.14 -17.60 23.70
N ARG A 106 18.13 -18.44 22.67
CA ARG A 106 17.79 -18.02 21.30
C ARG A 106 16.28 -17.98 21.14
N SER A 107 15.76 -16.83 20.71
CA SER A 107 14.37 -16.65 20.29
C SER A 107 14.32 -16.39 18.79
N VAL A 108 13.22 -16.80 18.13
CA VAL A 108 12.94 -16.52 16.73
C VAL A 108 11.59 -15.84 16.65
N GLY A 109 11.56 -14.64 16.06
CA GLY A 109 10.36 -13.84 15.83
C GLY A 109 10.07 -13.68 14.35
N GLU A 110 8.79 -13.46 14.04
CA GLU A 110 8.37 -13.08 12.69
C GLU A 110 8.64 -11.59 12.43
N LEU A 111 9.08 -11.29 11.22
CA LEU A 111 9.14 -9.94 10.68
C LEU A 111 7.98 -9.80 9.70
N SER A 112 7.04 -8.94 10.00
CA SER A 112 6.05 -8.48 9.04
C SER A 112 5.83 -6.99 9.24
N GLY A 113 5.29 -6.34 8.21
CA GLY A 113 4.96 -4.94 8.31
C GLY A 113 3.89 -4.56 7.30
N PRO A 114 3.23 -3.43 7.54
CA PRO A 114 2.36 -2.86 6.54
C PRO A 114 3.12 -2.54 5.25
N PRO A 115 2.43 -2.51 4.09
CA PRO A 115 2.99 -1.98 2.86
C PRO A 115 3.51 -0.54 3.07
N VAL A 116 4.66 -0.24 2.49
CA VAL A 116 5.40 1.00 2.67
C VAL A 116 5.47 1.75 1.34
N PRO A 117 5.01 3.00 1.25
CA PRO A 117 5.13 3.80 0.04
C PRO A 117 6.54 4.39 -0.08
N TYR A 118 6.99 4.50 -1.32
CA TYR A 118 8.25 5.09 -1.72
C TYR A 118 8.03 6.09 -2.84
N LEU A 119 8.84 7.15 -2.83
CA LEU A 119 9.08 8.04 -3.96
C LEU A 119 10.56 7.92 -4.34
N VAL A 120 10.82 7.61 -5.60
CA VAL A 120 12.16 7.59 -6.20
C VAL A 120 12.22 8.67 -7.27
N THR A 121 13.24 9.51 -7.17
CA THR A 121 13.54 10.61 -8.10
C THR A 121 15.02 10.52 -8.47
N PRO A 122 15.49 11.24 -9.51
CA PRO A 122 16.92 11.28 -9.84
C PRO A 122 17.80 11.70 -8.66
N ASP A 123 17.31 12.60 -7.80
CA ASP A 123 18.09 13.21 -6.72
C ASP A 123 17.91 12.56 -5.35
N ARG A 124 16.74 11.97 -5.07
CA ARG A 124 16.43 11.38 -3.76
C ARG A 124 15.57 10.13 -3.81
N THR A 125 15.68 9.34 -2.75
CA THR A 125 14.75 8.26 -2.40
C THR A 125 14.08 8.63 -1.10
N LEU A 126 12.77 8.81 -1.14
CA LEU A 126 11.95 9.11 0.01
C LEU A 126 11.13 7.87 0.37
N ARG A 127 11.32 7.37 1.59
CA ARG A 127 10.46 6.37 2.20
C ARG A 127 9.44 7.08 3.06
N PHE A 128 8.16 6.95 2.75
CA PHE A 128 7.13 7.62 3.53
C PHE A 128 6.89 6.90 4.86
N ASP A 129 6.86 7.67 5.95
CA ASP A 129 6.31 7.21 7.20
C ASP A 129 4.79 7.26 7.12
N LEU A 130 4.17 6.09 7.34
CA LEU A 130 2.76 5.87 7.06
C LEU A 130 1.95 5.79 8.34
N GLU A 131 1.17 6.84 8.59
CA GLU A 131 0.15 6.85 9.63
C GLU A 131 -1.17 6.28 9.08
N ARG A 132 -1.94 5.58 9.91
CA ARG A 132 -3.23 5.01 9.54
C ARG A 132 -4.32 5.61 10.38
N ARG A 133 -5.37 6.09 9.73
CA ARG A 133 -6.54 6.68 10.39
C ARG A 133 -7.78 5.98 9.86
N THR A 134 -8.66 5.58 10.77
CA THR A 134 -10.01 5.15 10.42
C THR A 134 -10.84 6.40 10.23
N VAL A 135 -11.53 6.51 9.11
CA VAL A 135 -12.53 7.56 8.91
C VAL A 135 -13.83 7.05 9.51
N ASP A 136 -14.47 7.85 10.36
CA ASP A 136 -15.83 7.58 10.82
C ASP A 136 -16.77 7.74 9.60
N GLY A 137 -16.96 6.63 8.87
CA GLY A 137 -18.01 6.50 7.88
C GLY A 137 -19.38 6.42 8.57
N ASP A 138 -20.44 6.70 7.81
CA ASP A 138 -21.81 6.72 8.29
C ASP A 138 -22.17 5.42 9.06
N PRO A 139 -22.54 5.48 10.35
CA PRO A 139 -22.80 4.29 11.18
C PRO A 139 -23.99 3.45 10.69
N GLU A 140 -24.88 3.97 9.84
CA GLU A 140 -25.97 3.16 9.26
C GLU A 140 -25.47 2.06 8.32
N ALA A 141 -24.27 2.18 7.74
CA ALA A 141 -23.66 1.10 6.96
C ALA A 141 -23.02 0.00 7.84
N ALA A 142 -22.77 0.27 9.13
CA ALA A 142 -22.16 -0.68 10.06
C ALA A 142 -23.18 -1.60 10.76
N ALA A 143 -24.48 -1.31 10.66
CA ALA A 143 -25.54 -2.00 11.40
C ALA A 143 -26.09 -3.28 10.72
N THR A 144 -25.48 -3.76 9.63
CA THR A 144 -25.89 -5.02 8.98
C THR A 144 -24.97 -6.22 9.26
N ASP A 145 -23.95 -6.06 10.11
CA ASP A 145 -22.99 -7.13 10.40
C ASP A 145 -23.02 -7.61 11.86
N GLU A 146 -24.19 -8.10 12.30
CA GLU A 146 -24.23 -9.10 13.38
C GLU A 146 -24.15 -10.51 12.77
N GLY A 147 -23.08 -10.76 12.02
CA GLY A 147 -22.72 -12.06 11.46
C GLY A 147 -21.39 -12.55 12.04
N THR A 148 -21.44 -13.35 13.10
CA THR A 148 -20.26 -14.05 13.63
C THR A 148 -19.71 -15.04 12.60
N GLY A 149 -18.64 -14.67 11.90
CA GLY A 149 -17.92 -15.56 10.99
C GLY A 149 -16.63 -14.93 10.49
N ALA A 150 -15.54 -15.69 10.50
CA ALA A 150 -14.21 -15.30 10.02
C ALA A 150 -14.12 -15.20 8.48
N ASP A 151 -15.06 -14.47 7.87
CA ASP A 151 -15.20 -14.21 6.44
C ASP A 151 -15.78 -12.79 6.20
N ALA A 152 -15.33 -11.80 6.97
CA ALA A 152 -15.66 -10.39 6.71
C ALA A 152 -14.99 -9.94 5.39
N VAL A 153 -15.71 -10.06 4.28
CA VAL A 153 -15.26 -9.76 2.92
C VAL A 153 -15.00 -8.26 2.76
N SER A 154 -13.72 -7.94 2.51
CA SER A 154 -13.14 -6.70 1.96
C SER A 154 -13.34 -5.41 2.77
N PRO A 155 -12.28 -4.85 3.38
CA PRO A 155 -12.37 -3.48 3.87
C PRO A 155 -12.59 -2.54 2.68
N PRO A 156 -13.39 -1.50 2.89
CA PRO A 156 -13.86 -0.67 1.82
C PRO A 156 -12.78 0.27 1.29
N LEU A 157 -13.07 0.92 0.15
CA LEU A 157 -12.23 1.94 -0.49
C LEU A 157 -11.30 2.63 0.53
N GLY A 158 -9.99 2.55 0.30
CA GLY A 158 -8.99 3.23 1.12
C GLY A 158 -8.26 4.28 0.29
N VAL A 159 -7.92 5.39 0.93
CA VAL A 159 -7.28 6.54 0.29
C VAL A 159 -5.97 6.83 1.01
N ARG A 160 -4.86 6.86 0.28
CA ARG A 160 -3.55 7.20 0.82
C ARG A 160 -3.16 8.60 0.34
N LEU A 161 -2.91 9.48 1.30
CA LEU A 161 -2.42 10.83 1.10
C LEU A 161 -0.88 10.81 1.20
N LEU A 162 -0.19 11.31 0.19
CA LEU A 162 1.27 11.39 0.12
C LEU A 162 1.71 12.86 0.09
N ASN A 163 2.55 13.28 1.04
CA ASN A 163 3.17 14.60 1.02
C ASN A 163 4.69 14.46 0.75
N PRO A 164 5.14 14.54 -0.51
CA PRO A 164 6.56 14.46 -0.87
C PRO A 164 7.36 15.75 -0.56
N THR A 165 6.70 16.78 -0.02
CA THR A 165 7.32 18.08 0.24
C THR A 165 7.95 18.16 1.63
N ASP A 166 8.72 19.20 1.86
CA ASP A 166 9.43 19.50 3.10
C ASP A 166 8.59 20.31 4.10
N ARG A 167 7.31 20.56 3.80
CA ARG A 167 6.37 21.32 4.63
C ARG A 167 5.06 20.55 4.79
N ASP A 168 4.45 20.67 5.96
CA ASP A 168 3.14 20.08 6.26
C ASP A 168 2.07 20.59 5.27
N ARG A 169 1.07 19.75 5.03
CA ARG A 169 -0.04 20.06 4.12
C ARG A 169 -1.38 19.75 4.74
N GLY A 170 -2.29 20.70 4.71
CA GLY A 170 -3.69 20.46 4.99
C GLY A 170 -4.43 20.01 3.73
N VAL A 171 -5.18 18.91 3.83
CA VAL A 171 -5.91 18.31 2.71
C VAL A 171 -7.32 17.94 3.15
N SER A 172 -8.33 18.43 2.45
CA SER A 172 -9.70 17.94 2.61
C SER A 172 -9.99 16.89 1.56
N VAL A 173 -10.43 15.71 2.00
CA VAL A 173 -10.85 14.60 1.15
C VAL A 173 -12.36 14.43 1.26
N THR A 174 -13.05 14.35 0.13
CA THR A 174 -14.47 14.04 0.03
C THR A 174 -14.64 12.83 -0.87
N VAL A 175 -15.37 11.82 -0.39
CA VAL A 175 -15.70 10.64 -1.15
C VAL A 175 -17.19 10.55 -1.33
N THR A 176 -17.60 10.38 -2.58
CA THR A 176 -19.00 10.33 -2.98
C THR A 176 -19.25 9.02 -3.72
N ARG A 177 -20.25 8.26 -3.28
CA ARG A 177 -20.71 7.08 -3.99
C ARG A 177 -21.60 7.53 -5.15
N ARG A 178 -21.34 7.01 -6.34
CA ARG A 178 -22.25 7.15 -7.48
C ARG A 178 -23.32 6.09 -7.32
N THR A 179 -24.55 6.50 -7.01
CA THR A 179 -25.70 5.62 -7.25
C THR A 179 -26.12 5.84 -8.70
N GLY A 180 -25.96 4.82 -9.53
CA GLY A 180 -26.33 4.84 -10.94
C GLY A 180 -27.15 3.60 -11.24
N GLY A 181 -28.35 3.81 -11.79
CA GLY A 181 -29.33 2.78 -12.11
C GLY A 181 -28.73 1.59 -12.86
N SER A 182 -29.33 0.43 -12.60
CA SER A 182 -28.93 -0.89 -13.10
C SER A 182 -28.20 -0.85 -14.44
N ALA A 183 -26.97 -1.35 -14.42
CA ALA A 183 -26.34 -1.91 -15.60
C ALA A 183 -27.06 -3.23 -15.97
N ASP A 184 -28.31 -3.13 -16.43
CA ASP A 184 -28.98 -4.16 -17.21
C ASP A 184 -29.13 -3.63 -18.63
N GLY A 185 -28.03 -3.71 -19.38
CA GLY A 185 -28.08 -3.72 -20.83
C GLY A 185 -28.61 -5.07 -21.27
N GLY A 186 -29.91 -5.15 -21.55
CA GLY A 186 -30.54 -6.37 -22.06
C GLY A 186 -31.86 -6.08 -22.79
N SER A 187 -31.79 -6.11 -24.12
CA SER A 187 -32.90 -6.27 -25.09
C SER A 187 -33.70 -5.03 -25.49
N THR A 188 -33.27 -4.39 -26.56
CA THR A 188 -34.17 -3.89 -27.60
C THR A 188 -34.90 -5.09 -28.23
N ASP A 189 -36.24 -5.07 -28.25
CA ASP A 189 -37.08 -5.54 -29.39
C ASP A 189 -38.59 -5.42 -29.06
N GLY A 190 -39.33 -4.69 -29.91
CA GLY A 190 -40.78 -4.78 -30.21
C GLY A 190 -41.78 -4.62 -29.05
N ASP A 191 -42.96 -4.03 -29.15
CA ASP A 191 -43.81 -3.62 -30.27
C ASP A 191 -44.87 -2.66 -29.69
N ALA A 192 -45.48 -1.86 -30.54
CA ALA A 192 -46.45 -0.83 -30.20
C ALA A 192 -47.73 -1.36 -29.51
N ASP A 193 -48.28 -0.58 -28.56
CA ASP A 193 -49.73 -0.44 -28.43
C ASP A 193 -50.11 0.96 -27.88
N ASP A 194 -51.08 1.57 -28.55
CA ASP A 194 -51.61 2.92 -28.33
C ASP A 194 -52.63 2.93 -27.18
N GLY A 195 -52.50 3.87 -26.24
CA GLY A 195 -53.54 4.15 -25.26
C GLY A 195 -53.38 5.54 -24.65
N PRO A 196 -54.38 6.44 -24.71
CA PRO A 196 -54.27 7.76 -24.13
C PRO A 196 -54.69 7.72 -22.66
N THR A 197 -53.75 7.96 -21.76
CA THR A 197 -54.05 8.36 -20.37
C THR A 197 -53.62 9.80 -20.15
N ASP A 198 -54.61 10.67 -20.19
CA ASP A 198 -54.63 11.97 -19.54
C ASP A 198 -54.43 11.80 -18.02
N GLY A 199 -53.44 12.49 -17.46
CA GLY A 199 -53.07 12.34 -16.06
C GLY A 199 -51.77 13.02 -15.67
N GLY A 200 -51.76 14.37 -15.67
CA GLY A 200 -51.08 15.15 -14.64
C GLY A 200 -49.57 14.99 -14.42
N LYS A 201 -48.80 15.75 -15.21
CA LYS A 201 -47.64 16.57 -14.81
C LYS A 201 -46.78 16.13 -13.61
N GLY A 202 -45.54 15.75 -13.94
CA GLY A 202 -44.35 16.19 -13.21
C GLY A 202 -43.76 15.16 -12.25
N SER A 203 -43.40 13.98 -12.73
CA SER A 203 -42.36 13.19 -12.08
C SER A 203 -41.04 13.95 -12.29
N ASP A 204 -40.65 14.76 -11.31
CA ASP A 204 -39.30 15.32 -11.25
C ASP A 204 -38.31 14.15 -11.36
N GLY A 205 -37.49 14.21 -12.40
CA GLY A 205 -36.52 13.18 -12.73
C GLY A 205 -35.68 12.87 -11.51
N GLY A 206 -35.64 11.59 -11.14
CA GLY A 206 -34.79 11.11 -10.07
C GLY A 206 -33.36 11.57 -10.34
N ASP A 207 -32.89 12.50 -9.52
CA ASP A 207 -31.48 12.83 -9.40
C ASP A 207 -30.76 11.49 -9.18
N ALA A 208 -29.83 11.15 -10.07
CA ALA A 208 -28.98 9.99 -9.90
C ALA A 208 -28.11 10.27 -8.66
N GLY A 209 -28.66 9.94 -7.50
CA GLY A 209 -28.25 10.48 -6.21
C GLY A 209 -26.76 10.25 -5.96
N THR A 210 -25.99 11.32 -5.96
CA THR A 210 -24.62 11.26 -5.47
C THR A 210 -24.66 11.38 -3.96
N GLU A 211 -24.41 10.27 -3.26
CA GLU A 211 -24.39 10.22 -1.81
C GLU A 211 -22.96 10.43 -1.31
N SER A 212 -22.74 11.46 -0.47
CA SER A 212 -21.45 11.66 0.19
C SER A 212 -21.30 10.60 1.28
N VAL A 213 -20.30 9.72 1.13
CA VAL A 213 -20.09 8.60 2.07
C VAL A 213 -19.00 8.87 3.10
N ALA A 214 -18.09 9.80 2.80
CA ALA A 214 -17.06 10.22 3.75
C ALA A 214 -16.55 11.62 3.43
N ARG A 215 -16.17 12.35 4.47
CA ARG A 215 -15.43 13.60 4.38
C ARG A 215 -14.42 13.67 5.51
N SER A 216 -13.16 13.94 5.19
CA SER A 216 -12.12 14.17 6.18
C SER A 216 -11.29 15.42 5.86
N ILE A 217 -10.68 15.98 6.90
CA ILE A 217 -9.68 17.04 6.80
C ILE A 217 -8.45 16.53 7.52
N GLU A 218 -7.35 16.43 6.79
CA GLU A 218 -6.14 15.79 7.25
C GLU A 218 -4.98 16.78 7.21
N SER A 219 -4.22 16.84 8.30
CA SER A 219 -2.85 17.35 8.24
C SER A 219 -1.93 16.18 7.89
N VAL A 220 -1.19 16.35 6.80
CA VAL A 220 -0.20 15.40 6.29
C VAL A 220 1.19 15.99 6.51
N PRO A 221 1.99 15.45 7.44
CA PRO A 221 3.31 15.98 7.73
C PRO A 221 4.23 15.97 6.51
N ALA A 222 5.26 16.82 6.54
CA ALA A 222 6.34 16.80 5.56
C ALA A 222 6.91 15.37 5.37
N ALA A 223 7.23 15.01 4.14
CA ALA A 223 7.87 13.75 3.76
C ALA A 223 7.15 12.48 4.30
N SER A 224 5.83 12.56 4.52
CA SER A 224 5.04 11.53 5.20
C SER A 224 3.77 11.17 4.45
N ALA A 225 3.08 10.13 4.92
CA ALA A 225 1.86 9.61 4.33
C ALA A 225 0.79 9.32 5.38
N VAL A 226 -0.48 9.50 5.01
CA VAL A 226 -1.66 9.15 5.82
C VAL A 226 -2.56 8.23 5.01
N GLU A 227 -2.82 7.03 5.51
CA GLU A 227 -3.77 6.07 4.95
C GLU A 227 -5.12 6.18 5.67
N LEU A 228 -6.12 6.69 4.96
CA LEU A 228 -7.51 6.74 5.37
C LEU A 228 -8.17 5.40 5.07
N ARG A 229 -8.60 4.73 6.12
CA ARG A 229 -9.23 3.42 6.09
C ARG A 229 -10.74 3.52 6.28
N SER A 230 -11.40 2.45 5.87
CA SER A 230 -12.83 2.23 6.09
C SER A 230 -13.73 3.29 5.42
N VAL A 231 -13.31 3.84 4.27
CA VAL A 231 -13.97 5.04 3.71
C VAL A 231 -15.37 4.73 3.15
N ALA A 232 -15.64 3.53 2.62
CA ALA A 232 -16.97 3.21 2.05
C ALA A 232 -17.32 1.71 1.92
N GLY A 233 -18.02 1.11 2.89
CA GLY A 233 -18.29 -0.35 3.04
C GLY A 233 -18.82 -1.12 1.83
N ALA A 234 -19.51 -0.44 0.92
CA ALA A 234 -20.26 -1.07 -0.15
C ALA A 234 -19.44 -1.27 -1.43
N ARG A 235 -19.93 -2.15 -2.30
CA ARG A 235 -19.48 -2.20 -3.70
C ARG A 235 -20.15 -1.06 -4.48
N GLY A 236 -19.39 -0.27 -5.24
CA GLY A 236 -19.91 0.73 -6.16
C GLY A 236 -18.83 1.51 -6.89
N GLY A 237 -19.26 2.43 -7.75
CA GLY A 237 -18.38 3.46 -8.30
C GLY A 237 -18.25 4.62 -7.32
N TYR A 238 -17.02 5.09 -7.11
CA TYR A 238 -16.70 6.17 -6.19
C TYR A 238 -16.05 7.33 -6.92
N ARG A 239 -16.39 8.54 -6.52
CA ARG A 239 -15.64 9.75 -6.85
C ARG A 239 -14.90 10.19 -5.61
N VAL A 240 -13.57 10.27 -5.71
CA VAL A 240 -12.71 10.86 -4.67
C VAL A 240 -12.30 12.24 -5.15
N VAL A 241 -12.53 13.25 -4.31
CA VAL A 241 -12.13 14.63 -4.54
C VAL A 241 -11.26 15.08 -3.38
N ALA A 242 -10.10 15.64 -3.69
CA ALA A 242 -9.18 16.15 -2.68
C ALA A 242 -8.79 17.59 -3.00
N ARG A 243 -8.72 18.42 -1.97
CA ARG A 243 -8.42 19.84 -2.07
C ARG A 243 -7.40 20.25 -1.03
N THR A 244 -6.40 21.03 -1.42
CA THR A 244 -5.49 21.68 -0.46
C THR A 244 -6.27 22.69 0.38
N THR A 245 -6.04 22.70 1.69
CA THR A 245 -6.67 23.68 2.61
C THR A 245 -5.74 24.83 2.99
N ASP A 246 -4.50 24.81 2.52
CA ASP A 246 -3.48 25.80 2.85
C ASP A 246 -3.65 27.11 2.06
N ASP A 247 -3.11 28.22 2.60
CA ASP A 247 -3.15 29.58 2.04
C ASP A 247 -2.39 29.71 0.71
N GLY A 248 -2.99 29.19 -0.36
CA GLY A 248 -2.53 29.24 -1.75
C GLY A 248 -3.69 29.07 -2.74
N PRO A 249 -3.44 29.08 -4.06
CA PRO A 249 -4.49 28.76 -5.02
C PRO A 249 -5.04 27.36 -4.72
N ALA A 250 -6.37 27.23 -4.62
CA ALA A 250 -7.01 25.94 -4.39
C ALA A 250 -6.71 24.99 -5.56
N ALA A 251 -6.00 23.91 -5.31
CA ALA A 251 -5.82 22.82 -6.26
C ALA A 251 -6.77 21.67 -5.93
N GLU A 252 -7.33 21.03 -6.96
CA GLU A 252 -8.26 19.90 -6.83
C GLU A 252 -7.74 18.67 -7.58
N GLY A 253 -7.63 17.56 -6.87
CA GLY A 253 -7.44 16.23 -7.46
C GLY A 253 -8.77 15.48 -7.47
N ARG A 254 -9.10 14.84 -8.60
CA ARG A 254 -10.31 14.02 -8.74
C ARG A 254 -9.96 12.68 -9.38
N ILE A 255 -10.53 11.61 -8.85
CA ILE A 255 -10.49 10.30 -9.49
C ILE A 255 -11.81 9.55 -9.35
N GLU A 256 -12.16 8.79 -10.38
CA GLU A 256 -13.27 7.85 -10.35
C GLU A 256 -12.72 6.43 -10.22
N VAL A 257 -13.24 5.70 -9.25
CA VAL A 257 -12.76 4.39 -8.84
C VAL A 257 -13.91 3.40 -8.99
N GLY A 258 -13.68 2.31 -9.71
CA GLY A 258 -14.59 1.17 -9.71
C GLY A 258 -14.57 0.44 -8.36
N LEU A 259 -15.07 -0.79 -8.32
CA LEU A 259 -14.93 -1.61 -7.11
C LEU A 259 -13.45 -1.69 -6.71
N PRO A 260 -13.08 -1.38 -5.46
CA PRO A 260 -11.69 -1.45 -5.02
C PRO A 260 -11.18 -2.88 -5.15
N SER A 261 -9.91 -3.05 -5.54
CA SER A 261 -9.27 -4.37 -5.50
C SER A 261 -9.07 -4.77 -4.04
N ALA A 262 -9.48 -5.97 -3.68
CA ALA A 262 -9.53 -6.42 -2.27
C ALA A 262 -8.15 -6.70 -1.66
N ASP A 263 -7.08 -6.54 -2.43
CA ASP A 263 -5.72 -6.92 -2.08
C ASP A 263 -4.90 -5.75 -1.49
N ARG A 264 -5.43 -4.52 -1.55
CA ARG A 264 -4.85 -3.34 -0.88
C ARG A 264 -5.79 -2.74 0.16
N ALA A 265 -5.19 -2.29 1.26
CA ALA A 265 -5.87 -1.44 2.23
C ALA A 265 -6.14 -0.03 1.69
N ALA A 266 -5.28 0.50 0.81
CA ALA A 266 -5.50 1.74 0.05
C ALA A 266 -5.51 1.46 -1.45
N ASN A 267 -6.50 2.00 -2.15
CA ASN A 267 -6.74 1.77 -3.58
C ASN A 267 -6.59 3.05 -4.41
N VAL A 268 -6.45 4.20 -3.74
CA VAL A 268 -6.27 5.51 -4.33
C VAL A 268 -5.09 6.19 -3.68
N ASP A 269 -4.20 6.75 -4.50
CA ASP A 269 -3.17 7.70 -4.06
C ASP A 269 -3.61 9.13 -4.37
N LEU A 270 -3.41 10.00 -3.40
CA LEU A 270 -3.55 11.44 -3.50
C LEU A 270 -2.20 12.06 -3.15
N VAL A 271 -1.47 12.52 -4.15
CA VAL A 271 -0.17 13.19 -3.97
C VAL A 271 -0.41 14.68 -3.82
N VAL A 272 0.10 15.28 -2.75
CA VAL A 272 -0.05 16.71 -2.46
C VAL A 272 1.31 17.40 -2.48
N ASP A 273 1.58 18.14 -3.54
CA ASP A 273 2.88 18.77 -3.80
C ASP A 273 2.80 20.31 -3.86
N GLY A 274 3.74 20.94 -4.56
CA GLY A 274 3.76 22.39 -4.74
C GLY A 274 2.77 22.90 -5.81
N ASP A 275 2.39 22.03 -6.74
CA ASP A 275 1.54 22.34 -7.89
C ASP A 275 0.07 22.00 -7.63
N GLY A 276 -0.19 21.12 -6.65
CA GLY A 276 -1.54 20.86 -6.17
C GLY A 276 -1.77 19.46 -5.63
N VAL A 277 -2.92 18.89 -6.00
CA VAL A 277 -3.26 17.51 -5.68
C VAL A 277 -3.40 16.70 -6.97
N SER A 278 -2.63 15.61 -7.06
CA SER A 278 -2.75 14.60 -8.12
C SER A 278 -3.39 13.34 -7.57
N ALA A 279 -4.25 12.67 -8.35
CA ALA A 279 -4.99 11.50 -7.92
C ALA A 279 -4.75 10.30 -8.84
N TRP A 280 -4.48 9.12 -8.27
CA TRP A 280 -4.11 7.91 -8.99
C TRP A 280 -4.81 6.66 -8.45
N LEU A 281 -5.18 5.74 -9.33
CA LEU A 281 -5.60 4.39 -8.94
C LEU A 281 -4.37 3.56 -8.66
N LEU A 282 -4.40 2.79 -7.58
CA LEU A 282 -3.32 1.89 -7.23
C LEU A 282 -3.51 0.51 -7.88
N PRO A 283 -2.45 -0.08 -8.47
CA PRO A 283 -2.49 -1.45 -8.97
C PRO A 283 -2.53 -2.46 -7.82
N ALA A 284 -2.87 -3.71 -8.12
CA ALA A 284 -2.77 -4.81 -7.16
C ALA A 284 -1.34 -4.96 -6.59
N LEU A 285 -1.18 -5.41 -5.34
CA LEU A 285 0.14 -5.69 -4.79
C LEU A 285 0.70 -7.01 -5.30
N GLU A 286 2.01 -7.03 -5.54
CA GLU A 286 2.74 -8.27 -5.78
C GLU A 286 2.68 -9.19 -4.53
N PRO A 287 2.57 -10.52 -4.74
CA PRO A 287 2.56 -11.50 -3.65
C PRO A 287 3.96 -11.67 -3.02
N LEU A 288 3.96 -11.93 -1.71
CA LEU A 288 5.17 -12.26 -0.93
C LEU A 288 5.48 -13.76 -0.91
#